data_AF-A0AA42AWQ7-F1
#
_entry.id   AF-A0AA42AWQ7-F1
#
_cell.length_a   1.000
_cell.length_b   1.000
_cell.length_c   1.000
_cell.angle_alpha   90.00
_cell.angle_beta   90.00
_cell.angle_gamma   90.00
#
_symmetry.space_group_name_H-M   'P 1'
#
loop_
_entity.id
_entity.type
_entity.pdbx_description
1 polymer ?
#
loop_
_entity_poly.entity_id
_entity_poly.type
_entity_poly.pdbx_seq_one_letter_code
_entity_poly.pdbx_strand_id
1 'polypeptide(L)' 'MMSVKCHEKFKNCIRKVQKSGKTGFSKVCPYETAMPTMIQGMDMAIMLSQLGNQKFEL' A
#
# COMPACT_ATOMS: atom_id res chain seq x y z
N MET A 1 -2.27 -8.23 -13.79
CA MET A 1 -1.77 -7.00 -13.14
C MET A 1 -2.87 -6.51 -12.21
N MET A 2 -2.59 -6.27 -10.92
CA MET A 2 -3.62 -5.73 -10.03
C MET A 2 -3.96 -4.30 -10.45
N SER A 3 -5.25 -3.93 -10.42
CA SER A 3 -5.66 -2.58 -10.80
C SER A 3 -5.27 -1.57 -9.73
N VAL A 4 -5.06 -0.30 -10.13
CA VAL A 4 -4.84 0.84 -9.21
C VAL A 4 -5.90 0.87 -8.09
N LYS A 5 -7.16 0.53 -8.43
CA LYS A 5 -8.28 0.43 -7.49
C LYS A 5 -8.04 -0.60 -6.39
N CYS A 6 -7.34 -1.70 -6.68
CA CYS A 6 -6.96 -2.69 -5.68
C CYS A 6 -5.93 -2.15 -4.70
N HIS A 7 -4.86 -1.52 -5.22
CA HIS A 7 -3.81 -0.93 -4.37
C HIS A 7 -4.38 0.17 -3.45
N GLU A 8 -5.28 1.01 -3.96
CA GLU A 8 -5.96 2.04 -3.15
C GLU A 8 -6.84 1.45 -2.04
N LYS A 9 -7.60 0.39 -2.35
CA LYS A 9 -8.38 -0.34 -1.32
C LYS A 9 -7.48 -0.91 -0.23
N PHE A 10 -6.35 -1.49 -0.62
CA PHE A 10 -5.40 -2.07 0.31
C PHE A 10 -4.75 -1.00 1.20
N LYS A 11 -4.31 0.13 0.62
CA LYS A 11 -3.79 1.28 1.36
C LYS A 11 -4.78 1.79 2.42
N ASN A 12 -6.07 1.88 2.08
CA ASN A 12 -7.11 2.26 3.03
C ASN A 12 -7.33 1.24 4.15
N CYS A 13 -7.24 -0.06 3.82
CA CYS A 13 -7.33 -1.13 4.82
C CYS A 13 -6.19 -1.03 5.83
N ILE A 14 -4.95 -0.91 5.35
CA ILE A 14 -3.76 -0.74 6.17
C ILE A 14 -3.94 0.47 7.11
N ARG A 15 -4.32 1.65 6.59
CA ARG A 15 -4.53 2.83 7.44
C ARG A 15 -5.55 2.63 8.55
N LYS A 16 -6.62 1.85 8.31
CA LYS A 16 -7.61 1.50 9.34
C LYS A 16 -7.03 0.55 10.39
N VAL A 17 -6.29 -0.48 9.94
CA VAL A 17 -5.65 -1.46 10.82
C VAL A 17 -4.59 -0.79 11.70
N GLN A 18 -3.83 0.16 11.18
CA GLN A 18 -2.82 0.90 11.95
C GLN A 18 -3.46 1.64 13.13
N LYS A 19 -4.65 2.21 12.93
CA LYS A 19 -5.41 2.91 13.97
C LYS A 19 -6.07 1.98 15.00
N SER A 20 -6.06 0.67 14.80
CA SER A 20 -6.65 -0.29 15.74
C SER A 20 -5.81 -0.53 17.00
N GLY A 21 -4.60 0.04 17.08
CA GLY A 21 -3.74 -0.04 18.27
C GLY A 21 -3.18 -1.44 18.57
N LYS A 22 -3.30 -2.39 17.63
CA LYS A 22 -2.77 -3.74 17.79
C LYS A 22 -1.24 -3.75 17.62
N THR A 23 -0.55 -4.57 18.43
CA THR A 23 0.93 -4.73 18.40
C THR A 23 1.46 -5.07 17.01
N GLY A 24 0.67 -5.79 16.21
CA GLY A 24 0.89 -5.93 14.79
C GLY A 24 1.38 -7.30 14.38
N PHE A 25 2.38 -7.35 13.50
CA PHE A 25 2.91 -8.59 12.93
C PHE A 25 3.81 -9.35 13.92
N SER A 26 4.64 -8.63 14.66
CA SER A 26 5.45 -9.18 15.76
C SER A 26 5.85 -8.07 16.73
N LYS A 27 6.42 -8.43 17.88
CA LYS A 27 6.99 -7.46 18.83
C LYS A 27 8.22 -6.73 18.28
N VAL A 28 8.95 -7.36 17.36
CA VAL A 28 10.18 -6.83 16.75
C VAL A 28 9.88 -5.95 15.53
N CYS A 29 8.76 -6.23 14.85
CA CYS A 29 8.29 -5.47 13.70
C CYS A 29 6.80 -5.15 13.91
N PRO A 30 6.49 -4.13 14.71
CA PRO A 30 5.13 -3.74 14.97
C PRO A 30 4.50 -3.06 13.74
N TYR A 31 3.19 -2.89 13.80
CA TYR A 31 2.43 -2.18 12.77
C TYR A 31 2.97 -0.78 12.48
N GLU A 32 3.42 -0.05 13.50
CA GLU A 32 4.01 1.29 13.36
C GLU A 32 5.27 1.31 12.50
N THR A 33 6.05 0.21 12.50
CA THR A 33 7.27 0.08 11.69
C THR A 33 6.99 -0.50 10.31
N ALA A 34 6.16 -1.55 10.23
CA ALA A 34 5.95 -2.30 8.99
C ALA A 34 5.00 -1.58 8.02
N MET A 35 3.93 -0.97 8.53
CA MET A 35 2.85 -0.44 7.72
C MET A 35 3.23 0.79 6.88
N PRO A 36 4.07 1.74 7.36
CA PRO A 36 4.56 2.84 6.53
C PRO A 36 5.25 2.33 5.25
N THR A 37 6.11 1.32 5.39
CA THR A 37 6.81 0.68 4.26
C THR A 37 5.83 0.02 3.29
N MET A 38 4.81 -0.67 3.79
CA MET A 38 3.76 -1.26 2.94
C MET A 38 2.97 -0.19 2.16
N ILE A 39 2.64 0.94 2.81
CA ILE A 39 1.95 2.06 2.15
C ILE A 39 2.81 2.64 1.03
N GLN A 40 4.10 2.89 1.31
CA GLN A 40 5.03 3.42 0.33
C GLN A 40 5.18 2.48 -0.89
N GLY A 41 5.29 1.18 -0.66
CA GLY A 41 5.34 0.19 -1.74
C GLY A 41 4.09 0.20 -2.62
N MET A 42 2.91 0.43 -2.02
CA MET A 42 1.66 0.55 -2.78
C MET A 42 1.59 1.84 -3.59
N ASP A 43 2.03 2.97 -3.04
CA ASP A 43 2.09 4.24 -3.76
C ASP A 43 3.05 4.14 -4.97
N MET A 44 4.19 3.48 -4.80
CA MET A 44 5.11 3.18 -5.90
C MET A 44 4.48 2.27 -6.96
N ALA A 45 3.77 1.22 -6.55
CA ALA A 45 3.09 0.32 -7.48
C ALA A 45 1.98 1.04 -8.28
N ILE A 46 1.25 1.96 -7.66
CA ILE A 46 0.24 2.81 -8.33
C ILE A 46 0.90 3.73 -9.36
N MET A 47 1.96 4.44 -8.97
CA MET A 47 2.71 5.33 -9.86
C MET A 47 3.22 4.57 -11.09
N LEU A 48 3.85 3.41 -10.89
CA LEU A 48 4.34 2.56 -11.99
C LEU A 48 3.20 2.05 -12.88
N SER A 49 2.06 1.72 -12.29
CA SER A 49 0.87 1.28 -13.04
C SER A 49 0.33 2.40 -13.94
N GLN A 50 0.32 3.64 -13.44
CA GLN A 50 -0.11 4.83 -14.21
C GLN A 50 0.88 5.15 -15.35
N LEU A 51 2.19 5.09 -15.09
CA LEU A 51 3.22 5.27 -16.11
C LEU A 51 3.14 4.18 -17.21
N GLY A 52 2.84 2.94 -16.83
CA GLY A 52 2.64 1.84 -17.76
C GLY A 52 1.40 2.02 -18.65
N ASN A 53 0.32 2.58 -18.09
CA ASN A 53 -0.91 2.86 -18.84
C ASN A 53 -0.74 4.04 -19.81
N GLN A 54 0.08 5.04 -19.48
CA GLN A 54 0.41 6.15 -20.39
C GLN A 54 1.10 5.69 -21.69
N LYS A 55 1.83 4.56 -21.66
CA LYS A 55 2.48 4.02 -22.87
C LYS A 55 1.52 3.39 -23.88
N PHE A 56 0.25 3.20 -23.53
CA PHE A 56 -0.78 2.65 -24.42
C PHE A 56 -1.67 3.72 -25.08
N GLU A 57 -1.52 5.01 -24.71
CA GLU A 57 -2.28 6.13 -25.31
C GLU A 57 -1.41 7.06 -26.18
N LEU A 58 -0.42 6.52 -26.91
CA LEU A 58 0.34 7.27 -27.90
C LEU A 58 0.31 6.60 -29.27
#